data_AF-A0A0Q0ZU82-F1
#
_entry.id   AF-A0A0Q0ZU82-F1
#
_cell.length_a   1.000
_cell.length_b   1.000
_cell.length_c   1.000
_cell.angle_alpha   90.00
_cell.angle_beta   90.00
_cell.angle_gamma   90.00
#
_symmetry.space_group_name_H-M   'P 1'
#
loop_
_entity.id
_entity.type
_entity.pdbx_description
1 polymer ?
#
loop_
_entity_poly.entity_id
_entity_poly.type
_entity_poly.pdbx_seq_one_letter_code
_entity_poly.pdbx_strand_id
1 'polypeptide(L)'
;MSTEQPTPPPNRRRIFIHFFAFLSLFIFALFRETEFKNLDIFFRWVFAMATIILLLAYLKTLKISPLVRNIINIPLTVFTLSVPLWSAASSLVTATAIVVMGSALLPLFFVSVIKIDLSLAAQVYLSITTFSIIATNYFDHIVKFYHYTQHKDYRKFSQDAALFALDRRKIKFVIFLLYFLGLIVSNLSMFTSIKLIDNPQISTAILQSFATYLAFDRMGSNMHLIKQKKGE
;
A
#
# COMPACT_ATOMS: atom_id res chain seq x y z
N MET A 1 12.66 38.23 -7.07
CA MET A 1 11.33 38.67 -6.62
C MET A 1 10.56 37.46 -6.12
N SER A 2 10.51 37.27 -4.80
CA SER A 2 9.69 36.25 -4.15
C SER A 2 8.26 36.75 -4.05
N THR A 3 7.35 36.15 -4.80
CA THR A 3 5.92 36.40 -4.68
C THR A 3 5.43 35.79 -3.37
N GLU A 4 5.23 36.63 -2.35
CA GLU A 4 4.53 36.22 -1.13
C GLU A 4 3.12 35.77 -1.52
N GLN A 5 2.83 34.48 -1.35
CA GLN A 5 1.47 33.99 -1.52
C GLN A 5 0.60 34.61 -0.42
N PRO A 6 -0.52 35.27 -0.77
CA PRO A 6 -1.37 35.91 0.21
C PRO A 6 -1.94 34.87 1.17
N THR A 7 -1.62 35.00 2.45
CA THR A 7 -2.23 34.18 3.50
C THR A 7 -3.74 34.39 3.46
N PRO A 8 -4.54 33.31 3.36
CA PRO A 8 -5.98 33.44 3.24
C PRO A 8 -6.56 34.16 4.47
N PRO A 9 -7.57 35.04 4.29
CA PRO A 9 -8.13 35.82 5.38
C PRO A 9 -8.67 34.88 6.48
N PRO A 10 -8.47 35.22 7.77
CA PRO A 10 -8.72 34.32 8.90
C PRO A 10 -10.15 33.78 8.97
N ASN A 11 -11.13 34.48 8.39
CA ASN A 11 -12.52 34.04 8.29
C ASN A 11 -12.74 32.88 7.32
N ARG A 12 -12.01 32.79 6.19
CA ARG A 12 -12.17 31.67 5.24
C ARG A 12 -11.78 30.34 5.87
N ARG A 13 -10.70 30.31 6.67
CA ARG A 13 -10.21 29.10 7.33
C ARG A 13 -11.21 28.58 8.38
N ARG A 14 -11.89 29.48 9.11
CA ARG A 14 -12.94 29.11 10.07
C ARG A 14 -14.15 28.51 9.37
N ILE A 15 -14.68 29.17 8.34
CA ILE A 15 -15.83 28.68 7.56
C ILE A 15 -15.54 27.30 6.97
N PHE A 16 -14.33 27.08 6.45
CA PHE A 16 -13.92 25.79 5.90
C PHE A 16 -13.91 24.66 6.94
N ILE A 17 -13.41 24.94 8.15
CA ILE A 17 -13.41 23.98 9.27
C ILE A 17 -14.85 23.67 9.73
N HIS A 18 -15.72 24.69 9.79
CA HIS A 18 -17.12 24.52 10.18
C HIS A 18 -17.88 23.66 9.15
N PHE A 19 -17.68 23.94 7.87
CA PHE A 19 -18.27 23.17 6.77
C PHE A 19 -17.79 21.71 6.79
N PHE A 20 -16.49 21.45 6.96
CA PHE A 20 -15.96 20.08 7.00
C PHE A 20 -16.41 19.30 8.24
N ALA A 21 -16.46 19.95 9.41
CA ALA A 21 -16.95 19.31 10.64
C ALA A 21 -18.43 18.93 10.49
N PHE A 22 -19.26 19.85 9.99
CA PHE A 22 -20.68 19.62 9.70
C PHE A 22 -20.87 18.51 8.66
N LEU A 23 -20.14 18.56 7.54
CA LEU A 23 -20.18 17.56 6.48
C LEU A 23 -19.76 16.18 7.00
N SER A 24 -18.75 16.08 7.86
CA SER A 24 -18.32 14.79 8.44
C SER A 24 -19.32 14.20 9.42
N LEU A 25 -19.98 15.04 10.23
CA LEU A 25 -21.05 14.61 11.14
C LEU A 25 -22.28 14.18 10.34
N PHE A 26 -22.61 14.90 9.28
CA PHE A 26 -23.69 14.58 8.36
C PHE A 26 -23.44 13.25 7.63
N ILE A 27 -22.24 13.05 7.08
CA ILE A 27 -21.83 11.78 6.45
C ILE A 27 -21.87 10.64 7.47
N PHE A 28 -21.37 10.84 8.70
CA PHE A 28 -21.41 9.83 9.75
C PHE A 28 -22.85 9.46 10.16
N ALA A 29 -23.75 10.45 10.28
CA ALA A 29 -25.16 10.23 10.54
C ALA A 29 -25.84 9.45 9.41
N LEU A 30 -25.54 9.79 8.15
CA LEU A 30 -26.03 9.05 6.98
C LEU A 30 -25.51 7.60 6.96
N PHE A 31 -24.23 7.36 7.26
CA PHE A 31 -23.66 6.01 7.35
C PHE A 31 -24.24 5.16 8.49
N ARG A 32 -24.72 5.81 9.56
CA ARG A 32 -25.36 5.12 10.69
C ARG A 32 -26.79 4.69 10.38
N GLU A 33 -27.53 5.47 9.58
CA GLU A 33 -28.93 5.20 9.25
C GLU A 33 -29.16 4.43 7.94
N THR A 34 -28.24 4.48 6.98
CA THR A 34 -28.36 3.73 5.71
C THR A 34 -27.97 2.26 5.86
N GLU A 35 -28.44 1.41 4.94
CA GLU A 35 -28.22 -0.06 4.87
C GLU A 35 -26.73 -0.50 4.75
N PHE A 36 -25.78 0.37 5.03
CA PHE A 36 -24.37 0.06 5.21
C PHE A 36 -24.07 -0.70 6.52
N LYS A 37 -25.04 -1.43 7.07
CA LYS A 37 -24.79 -2.45 8.10
C LYS A 37 -23.79 -3.52 7.65
N ASN A 38 -23.59 -3.66 6.33
CA ASN A 38 -22.65 -4.60 5.73
C ASN A 38 -21.27 -3.99 5.41
N LEU A 39 -21.04 -2.69 5.66
CA LEU A 39 -19.67 -2.16 5.59
C LEU A 39 -18.85 -2.79 6.70
N ASP A 40 -17.66 -3.28 6.35
CA ASP A 40 -16.73 -3.91 7.28
C ASP A 40 -16.56 -3.04 8.53
N ILE A 41 -16.54 -3.67 9.71
CA ILE A 41 -16.37 -3.04 11.02
C ILE A 41 -15.18 -2.07 10.98
N PHE A 42 -14.12 -2.43 10.24
CA PHE A 42 -12.96 -1.58 10.00
C PHE A 42 -13.32 -0.19 9.45
N PHE A 43 -14.13 -0.09 8.39
CA PHE A 43 -14.47 1.20 7.78
C PHE A 43 -15.29 2.08 8.73
N ARG A 44 -16.20 1.48 9.51
CA ARG A 44 -16.97 2.22 10.51
C ARG A 44 -16.08 2.85 11.58
N TRP A 45 -15.05 2.13 12.03
CA TRP A 45 -14.06 2.67 12.96
C TRP A 45 -13.23 3.81 12.35
N VAL A 46 -12.79 3.67 11.10
CA VAL A 46 -12.04 4.73 10.40
C VAL A 46 -12.88 6.01 10.27
N PHE A 47 -14.14 5.89 9.88
CA PHE A 47 -15.05 7.04 9.79
C PHE A 47 -15.32 7.67 11.15
N ALA A 48 -15.60 6.87 12.19
CA ALA A 48 -15.81 7.38 13.54
C ALA A 48 -14.61 8.17 14.06
N MET A 49 -13.39 7.65 13.85
CA MET A 49 -12.15 8.34 14.23
C MET A 49 -11.98 9.65 13.47
N ALA A 50 -12.22 9.67 12.15
CA ALA A 50 -12.14 10.88 11.34
C ALA A 50 -13.12 11.96 11.85
N THR A 51 -14.35 11.60 12.18
CA THR A 51 -15.35 12.52 12.74
C THR A 51 -14.93 13.06 14.10
N ILE A 52 -14.40 12.22 14.99
CA ILE A 52 -13.90 12.66 16.31
C ILE A 52 -12.75 13.66 16.14
N ILE A 53 -11.80 13.40 15.24
CA ILE A 53 -10.66 14.29 14.98
C ILE A 53 -11.13 15.65 14.44
N LEU A 54 -12.10 15.66 13.52
CA LEU A 54 -12.67 16.89 12.98
C LEU A 54 -13.44 17.67 14.05
N LEU A 55 -14.16 16.99 14.94
CA LEU A 55 -14.83 17.60 16.09
C LEU A 55 -13.83 18.22 17.07
N LEU A 56 -12.75 17.53 17.41
CA LEU A 56 -11.69 18.04 18.29
C LEU A 56 -10.98 19.25 17.66
N ALA A 57 -10.71 19.20 16.36
CA ALA A 57 -10.15 20.32 15.60
C ALA A 57 -11.10 21.52 15.57
N TYR A 58 -12.41 21.28 15.46
CA TYR A 58 -13.45 22.31 15.56
C TYR A 58 -13.50 22.94 16.94
N LEU A 59 -13.56 22.14 18.01
CA LEU A 59 -13.61 22.62 19.40
C LEU A 59 -12.41 23.51 19.74
N LYS A 60 -11.23 23.24 19.16
CA LYS A 60 -10.04 24.10 19.30
C LYS A 60 -10.25 25.53 18.79
N THR A 61 -11.14 25.75 17.82
CA THR A 61 -11.43 27.07 17.27
C THR A 61 -12.37 27.92 18.13
N LEU A 62 -13.09 27.29 19.06
CA LEU A 62 -13.99 27.98 19.98
C LEU A 62 -13.21 28.69 21.10
N LYS A 63 -13.81 29.75 21.66
CA LYS A 63 -13.29 30.46 22.84
C LYS A 63 -13.57 29.64 24.11
N ILE A 64 -12.89 28.50 24.26
CA ILE A 64 -12.99 27.63 25.43
C ILE A 64 -11.90 28.00 26.45
N SER A 65 -12.12 27.69 27.73
CA SER A 65 -11.14 27.86 28.80
C SER A 65 -9.80 27.14 28.47
N PRO A 66 -8.67 27.67 28.95
CA PRO A 66 -7.35 27.12 28.65
C PRO A 66 -7.17 25.68 29.15
N LEU A 67 -7.81 25.30 30.27
CA LEU A 67 -7.76 23.95 30.82
C LEU A 67 -8.42 22.92 29.89
N VAL A 68 -9.63 23.21 29.39
CA VAL A 68 -10.34 22.33 28.44
C VAL A 68 -9.60 22.28 27.10
N ARG A 69 -9.02 23.40 26.65
CA ARG A 69 -8.17 23.44 25.45
C ARG A 69 -6.96 22.52 25.58
N ASN A 70 -6.31 22.46 26.75
CA ASN A 70 -5.18 21.57 26.97
C ASN A 70 -5.62 20.09 26.93
N ILE A 71 -6.75 19.75 27.54
CA ILE A 71 -7.31 18.38 27.49
C ILE A 71 -7.61 17.96 26.04
N ILE A 72 -8.18 18.85 25.22
CA ILE A 72 -8.46 18.60 23.80
C ILE A 72 -7.16 18.49 22.97
N ASN A 73 -6.14 19.28 23.31
CA ASN A 73 -4.88 19.30 22.59
C ASN A 73 -4.06 18.01 22.79
N ILE A 74 -4.18 17.30 23.91
CA ILE A 74 -3.47 16.04 24.17
C ILE A 74 -3.76 14.98 23.07
N PRO A 75 -5.03 14.55 22.85
CA PRO A 75 -5.33 13.56 21.81
C PRO A 75 -5.02 14.09 20.41
N LEU A 76 -5.20 15.40 20.17
CA LEU A 76 -4.85 16.01 18.88
C LEU A 76 -3.34 15.93 18.62
N THR A 77 -2.52 16.15 19.65
CA THR A 77 -1.05 16.09 19.58
C THR A 77 -0.60 14.65 19.33
N VAL A 78 -1.15 13.69 20.07
CA VAL A 78 -0.90 12.25 19.84
C VAL A 78 -1.26 11.86 18.41
N PHE A 79 -2.40 12.33 17.91
CA PHE A 79 -2.79 12.07 16.53
C PHE A 79 -1.82 12.71 15.53
N THR A 80 -1.44 13.98 15.70
CA THR A 80 -0.48 14.65 14.81
C THR A 80 0.90 14.00 14.82
N LEU A 81 1.33 13.43 15.95
CA LEU A 81 2.56 12.64 16.05
C LEU A 81 2.46 11.31 15.29
N SER A 82 1.25 10.77 15.13
CA SER A 82 1.02 9.55 14.34
C SER A 82 0.94 9.80 12.82
N VAL A 83 0.71 11.04 12.38
CA VAL A 83 0.55 11.39 10.94
C VAL A 83 1.76 10.96 10.08
N PRO A 84 3.02 11.18 10.49
CA PRO A 84 4.18 10.71 9.73
C PRO A 84 4.21 9.18 9.58
N LEU A 85 3.81 8.45 10.63
CA LEU A 85 3.74 6.98 10.60
C LEU A 85 2.66 6.50 9.63
N TRP A 86 1.47 7.11 9.68
CA TRP A 86 0.38 6.82 8.74
C TRP A 86 0.74 7.16 7.30
N SER A 87 1.46 8.26 7.08
CA SER A 87 1.95 8.64 5.75
C SER A 87 2.99 7.65 5.21
N ALA A 88 3.89 7.16 6.06
CA ALA A 88 4.84 6.11 5.67
C ALA A 88 4.13 4.79 5.37
N ALA A 89 3.19 4.38 6.22
CA ALA A 89 2.41 3.16 6.03
C ALA A 89 1.56 3.21 4.76
N SER A 90 0.85 4.32 4.51
CA SER A 90 0.03 4.48 3.31
C SER A 90 0.87 4.51 2.04
N SER A 91 2.06 5.12 2.08
CA SER A 91 2.99 5.08 0.96
C SER A 91 3.47 3.66 0.67
N LEU A 92 3.84 2.91 1.71
CA LEU A 92 4.26 1.52 1.57
C LEU A 92 3.14 0.66 0.97
N VAL A 93 1.92 0.77 1.50
CA VAL A 93 0.74 0.04 0.99
C VAL A 93 0.47 0.40 -0.46
N THR A 94 0.50 1.68 -0.81
CA THR A 94 0.22 2.15 -2.19
C THR A 94 1.30 1.68 -3.15
N ALA A 95 2.59 1.82 -2.79
CA ALA A 95 3.69 1.34 -3.61
C ALA A 95 3.62 -0.18 -3.80
N THR A 96 3.31 -0.92 -2.74
CA THR A 96 3.10 -2.38 -2.80
C THR A 96 1.93 -2.73 -3.70
N ALA A 97 0.79 -2.04 -3.58
CA ALA A 97 -0.38 -2.25 -4.43
C ALA A 97 -0.06 -1.98 -5.90
N ILE A 98 0.66 -0.89 -6.21
CA ILE A 98 1.10 -0.56 -7.57
C ILE A 98 2.02 -1.67 -8.11
N VAL A 99 2.97 -2.15 -7.31
CA VAL A 99 3.87 -3.23 -7.73
C VAL A 99 3.07 -4.50 -7.97
N VAL A 100 2.24 -4.93 -7.01
CA VAL A 100 1.44 -6.17 -7.10
C VAL A 100 0.49 -6.11 -8.29
N MET A 101 -0.35 -5.08 -8.37
CA MET A 101 -1.33 -4.94 -9.45
C MET A 101 -0.63 -4.75 -10.80
N GLY A 102 0.36 -3.86 -10.87
CA GLY A 102 1.08 -3.57 -12.11
C GLY A 102 1.80 -4.80 -12.65
N SER A 103 2.55 -5.51 -11.82
CA SER A 103 3.37 -6.64 -12.30
C SER A 103 2.60 -7.96 -12.47
N ALA A 104 1.54 -8.20 -11.71
CA ALA A 104 0.72 -9.39 -11.87
C ALA A 104 -0.28 -9.26 -13.04
N LEU A 105 -0.80 -8.05 -13.29
CA LEU A 105 -1.80 -7.81 -14.34
C LEU A 105 -1.19 -7.47 -15.70
N LEU A 106 0.03 -6.91 -15.75
CA LEU A 106 0.65 -6.52 -17.02
C LEU A 106 0.84 -7.68 -18.02
N PRO A 107 1.29 -8.89 -17.60
CA PRO A 107 1.32 -10.05 -18.49
C PRO A 107 -0.07 -10.42 -19.02
N LEU A 108 -1.09 -10.39 -18.15
CA LEU A 108 -2.47 -10.75 -18.52
C LEU A 108 -3.06 -9.72 -19.48
N PHE A 109 -2.79 -8.44 -19.27
CA PHE A 109 -3.17 -7.37 -20.17
C PHE A 109 -2.52 -7.56 -21.55
N PHE A 110 -1.22 -7.85 -21.61
CA PHE A 110 -0.52 -8.08 -22.87
C PHE A 110 -1.07 -9.29 -23.64
N VAL A 111 -1.34 -10.40 -22.94
CA VAL A 111 -1.97 -11.60 -23.50
C VAL A 111 -3.36 -11.29 -24.06
N SER A 112 -4.16 -10.50 -23.31
CA SER A 112 -5.50 -10.08 -23.73
C SER A 112 -5.47 -9.20 -24.98
N VAL A 113 -4.53 -8.25 -25.06
CA VAL A 113 -4.37 -7.37 -26.22
C VAL A 113 -3.98 -8.17 -27.48
N ILE A 114 -3.12 -9.17 -27.34
CA ILE A 114 -2.65 -10.02 -28.46
C ILE A 114 -3.66 -11.13 -28.78
N LYS A 115 -4.71 -11.30 -27.97
CA LYS A 115 -5.74 -12.33 -28.11
C LYS A 115 -5.17 -13.76 -28.11
N ILE A 116 -4.15 -14.00 -27.30
CA ILE A 116 -3.62 -15.36 -27.09
C ILE A 116 -4.47 -16.03 -26.03
N ASP A 117 -5.06 -17.18 -26.34
CA ASP A 117 -5.77 -17.98 -25.36
C ASP A 117 -4.77 -18.78 -24.51
N LEU A 118 -4.59 -18.35 -23.26
CA LEU A 118 -3.70 -19.00 -22.30
C LEU A 118 -4.52 -19.78 -21.28
N SER A 119 -4.08 -21.00 -20.99
CA SER A 119 -4.62 -21.77 -19.88
C SER A 119 -4.44 -21.02 -18.55
N LEU A 120 -5.35 -21.24 -17.60
CA LEU A 120 -5.30 -20.65 -16.26
C LEU A 120 -3.93 -20.89 -15.59
N ALA A 121 -3.34 -22.08 -15.74
CA ALA A 121 -2.03 -22.41 -15.20
C ALA A 121 -0.91 -21.53 -15.79
N ALA A 122 -0.94 -21.29 -17.11
CA ALA A 122 0.03 -20.40 -17.76
C ALA A 122 -0.14 -18.94 -17.32
N GLN A 123 -1.37 -18.48 -17.12
CA GLN A 123 -1.67 -17.16 -16.58
C GLN A 123 -1.09 -16.99 -15.17
N VAL A 124 -1.33 -17.95 -14.27
CA VAL A 124 -0.78 -17.97 -12.92
C VAL A 124 0.75 -17.95 -12.95
N TYR A 125 1.36 -18.81 -13.76
CA TYR A 125 2.82 -18.87 -13.94
C TYR A 125 3.39 -17.50 -14.35
N LEU A 126 2.82 -16.87 -15.39
CA LEU A 126 3.31 -15.58 -15.89
C LEU A 126 3.14 -14.47 -14.87
N SER A 127 1.97 -14.37 -14.22
CA SER A 127 1.69 -13.34 -13.21
C SER A 127 2.65 -13.45 -12.02
N ILE A 128 2.81 -14.65 -11.45
CA ILE A 128 3.65 -14.86 -10.27
C ILE A 128 5.14 -14.66 -10.61
N THR A 129 5.60 -15.16 -11.75
CA THR A 129 7.00 -15.00 -12.19
C THR A 129 7.34 -13.53 -12.43
N THR A 130 6.49 -12.83 -13.19
CA THR A 130 6.69 -11.42 -13.53
C THR A 130 6.63 -10.55 -12.27
N PHE A 131 5.67 -10.80 -11.39
CA PHE A 131 5.60 -10.17 -10.08
C PHE A 131 6.91 -10.34 -9.29
N SER A 132 7.39 -11.57 -9.17
CA SER A 132 8.59 -11.87 -8.39
C SER A 132 9.84 -11.15 -8.93
N ILE A 133 9.99 -11.11 -10.26
CA ILE A 133 11.11 -10.43 -10.93
C ILE A 133 11.00 -8.91 -10.76
N ILE A 134 9.83 -8.32 -11.01
CA ILE A 134 9.64 -6.86 -10.91
C ILE A 134 9.77 -6.41 -9.45
N ALA A 135 9.13 -7.10 -8.51
CA ALA A 135 9.23 -6.79 -7.09
C ALA A 135 10.68 -6.90 -6.59
N THR A 136 11.47 -7.85 -7.05
CA THR A 136 12.87 -7.98 -6.57
C THR A 136 13.81 -6.92 -7.14
N ASN A 137 13.55 -6.42 -8.36
CA ASN A 137 14.51 -5.57 -9.09
C ASN A 137 14.08 -4.10 -9.19
N TYR A 138 12.79 -3.79 -9.17
CA TYR A 138 12.27 -2.45 -9.49
C TYR A 138 11.45 -1.82 -8.35
N PHE A 139 11.21 -2.52 -7.25
CA PHE A 139 10.39 -2.01 -6.14
C PHE A 139 10.95 -0.70 -5.57
N ASP A 140 12.27 -0.63 -5.32
CA ASP A 140 12.94 0.58 -4.85
C ASP A 140 12.73 1.76 -5.81
N HIS A 141 12.76 1.51 -7.12
CA HIS A 141 12.54 2.53 -8.13
C HIS A 141 11.10 3.03 -8.12
N ILE A 142 10.14 2.12 -7.98
CA ILE A 142 8.70 2.45 -7.92
C ILE A 142 8.39 3.26 -6.66
N VAL A 143 8.95 2.91 -5.52
CA VAL A 143 8.81 3.66 -4.26
C VAL A 143 9.41 5.05 -4.38
N LYS A 144 10.63 5.17 -4.93
CA LYS A 144 11.27 6.47 -5.18
C LYS A 144 10.44 7.33 -6.12
N PHE A 145 9.88 6.73 -7.17
CA PHE A 145 9.01 7.43 -8.14
C PHE A 145 7.70 7.89 -7.50
N TYR A 146 7.05 7.04 -6.71
CA TYR A 146 5.84 7.40 -5.97
C TYR A 146 6.09 8.52 -4.96
N HIS A 147 7.18 8.46 -4.20
CA HIS A 147 7.55 9.56 -3.31
C HIS A 147 7.97 10.82 -4.06
N TYR A 148 8.44 10.69 -5.31
CA TYR A 148 8.77 11.85 -6.13
C TYR A 148 7.55 12.75 -6.40
N THR A 149 6.36 12.15 -6.49
CA THR A 149 5.11 12.86 -6.78
C THR A 149 4.39 13.39 -5.53
N GLN A 150 4.85 13.05 -4.31
CA GLN A 150 4.24 13.51 -3.06
C GLN A 150 4.78 14.86 -2.54
N HIS A 151 3.94 15.55 -1.75
CA HIS A 151 4.25 16.84 -1.10
C HIS A 151 5.48 16.78 -0.17
N LYS A 152 6.23 17.90 -0.11
CA LYS A 152 7.61 17.98 0.42
C LYS A 152 7.75 17.72 1.93
N ASP A 153 6.74 18.02 2.73
CA ASP A 153 6.92 18.19 4.19
C ASP A 153 7.31 16.91 4.95
N TYR A 154 6.94 15.72 4.45
CA TYR A 154 7.27 14.43 5.07
C TYR A 154 7.95 13.45 4.11
N ARG A 155 8.32 13.91 2.91
CA ARG A 155 8.76 13.06 1.81
C ARG A 155 10.03 12.27 2.15
N LYS A 156 11.02 12.90 2.78
CA LYS A 156 12.31 12.26 3.07
C LYS A 156 12.17 11.16 4.12
N PHE A 157 11.54 11.46 5.26
CA PHE A 157 11.33 10.47 6.32
C PHE A 157 10.47 9.29 5.84
N SER A 158 9.37 9.57 5.14
CA SER A 158 8.47 8.54 4.61
C SER A 158 9.18 7.67 3.56
N GLN A 159 9.96 8.28 2.67
CA GLN A 159 10.75 7.57 1.66
C GLN A 159 11.85 6.70 2.29
N ASP A 160 12.60 7.22 3.26
CA ASP A 160 13.68 6.47 3.92
C ASP A 160 13.12 5.31 4.74
N ALA A 161 11.99 5.50 5.43
CA ALA A 161 11.28 4.45 6.14
C ALA A 161 10.75 3.36 5.18
N ALA A 162 10.18 3.76 4.04
CA ALA A 162 9.71 2.83 3.02
C ALA A 162 10.88 2.03 2.41
N LEU A 163 11.97 2.70 2.02
CA LEU A 163 13.16 2.04 1.47
C LEU A 163 13.82 1.10 2.49
N PHE A 164 13.85 1.45 3.77
CA PHE A 164 14.33 0.56 4.83
C PHE A 164 13.46 -0.69 4.99
N ALA A 165 12.13 -0.53 4.92
CA ALA A 165 11.20 -1.65 4.98
C ALA A 165 11.35 -2.58 3.77
N LEU A 166 11.79 -2.04 2.64
CA LEU A 166 11.83 -2.70 1.33
C LEU A 166 13.22 -3.14 0.89
N ASP A 167 14.13 -3.42 1.84
CA ASP A 167 15.43 -4.04 1.53
C ASP A 167 15.21 -5.28 0.63
N ARG A 168 15.97 -5.35 -0.47
CA ARG A 168 15.92 -6.44 -1.45
C ARG A 168 15.94 -7.82 -0.80
N ARG A 169 16.69 -7.99 0.30
CA ARG A 169 16.73 -9.25 1.08
C ARG A 169 15.38 -9.59 1.72
N LYS A 170 14.69 -8.60 2.27
CA LYS A 170 13.35 -8.75 2.86
C LYS A 170 12.33 -9.08 1.78
N ILE A 171 12.41 -8.42 0.63
CA ILE A 171 11.54 -8.72 -0.52
C ILE A 171 11.72 -10.16 -0.98
N LYS A 172 12.98 -10.62 -1.16
CA LYS A 172 13.27 -12.02 -1.50
C LYS A 172 12.70 -13.00 -0.48
N PHE A 173 12.88 -12.72 0.81
CA PHE A 173 12.31 -13.54 1.87
C PHE A 173 10.78 -13.62 1.79
N VAL A 174 10.10 -12.49 1.59
CA VAL A 174 8.64 -12.45 1.42
C VAL A 174 8.21 -13.25 0.19
N ILE A 175 8.90 -13.13 -0.94
CA ILE A 175 8.62 -13.91 -2.15
C ILE A 175 8.77 -15.41 -1.87
N PHE A 176 9.86 -15.83 -1.24
CA PHE A 176 10.07 -17.23 -0.85
C PHE A 176 8.99 -17.74 0.09
N LEU A 177 8.58 -16.94 1.07
CA LEU A 177 7.50 -17.26 1.98
C LEU A 177 6.16 -17.41 1.23
N LEU A 178 5.86 -16.53 0.28
CA LEU A 178 4.63 -16.63 -0.53
C LEU A 178 4.60 -17.88 -1.39
N TYR A 179 5.72 -18.25 -2.02
CA TYR A 179 5.82 -19.53 -2.75
C TYR A 179 5.63 -20.73 -1.82
N PHE A 180 6.26 -20.70 -0.64
CA PHE A 180 6.13 -21.76 0.34
C PHE A 180 4.68 -21.92 0.84
N LEU A 181 4.02 -20.81 1.18
CA LEU A 181 2.61 -20.80 1.57
C LEU A 181 1.70 -21.28 0.43
N GLY A 182 1.96 -20.83 -0.81
CA GLY A 182 1.25 -21.30 -2.00
C GLY A 182 1.34 -22.81 -2.16
N LEU A 183 2.53 -23.39 -2.00
CA LEU A 183 2.73 -24.84 -2.04
C LEU A 183 2.04 -25.56 -0.87
N ILE A 184 2.05 -25.00 0.34
CA ILE A 184 1.31 -25.57 1.48
C ILE A 184 -0.19 -25.61 1.17
N VAL A 185 -0.77 -24.50 0.72
CA VAL A 185 -2.20 -24.41 0.40
C VAL A 185 -2.56 -25.39 -0.72
N SER A 186 -1.74 -25.45 -1.77
CA SER A 186 -1.94 -26.40 -2.88
C SER A 186 -1.82 -27.86 -2.46
N ASN A 187 -0.93 -28.20 -1.52
CA ASN A 187 -0.82 -29.57 -1.01
C ASN A 187 -1.97 -29.89 -0.05
N LEU A 188 -2.32 -28.97 0.87
CA LEU A 188 -3.44 -29.16 1.78
C LEU A 188 -4.75 -29.38 1.01
N SER A 189 -4.99 -28.64 -0.08
CA SER A 189 -6.16 -28.84 -0.92
C SER A 189 -6.22 -30.21 -1.61
N MET A 190 -5.07 -30.89 -1.80
CA MET A 190 -5.06 -32.28 -2.29
C MET A 190 -5.43 -33.28 -1.19
N PHE A 191 -5.09 -33.00 0.07
CA PHE A 191 -5.38 -33.90 1.20
C PHE A 191 -6.77 -33.71 1.79
N THR A 192 -7.33 -32.50 1.71
CA THR A 192 -8.71 -32.22 2.13
C THR A 192 -9.68 -32.43 0.99
N SER A 193 -10.88 -32.95 1.29
CA SER A 193 -12.01 -32.98 0.35
C SER A 193 -12.52 -31.59 -0.06
N ILE A 194 -11.97 -30.52 0.54
CA ILE A 194 -12.23 -29.12 0.20
C ILE A 194 -11.38 -28.77 -1.03
N LYS A 195 -12.02 -28.73 -2.20
CA LYS A 195 -11.38 -28.28 -3.44
C LYS A 195 -11.20 -26.76 -3.43
N LEU A 196 -10.18 -26.28 -2.72
CA LEU A 196 -9.75 -24.87 -2.80
C LEU A 196 -9.11 -24.56 -4.16
N ILE A 197 -8.47 -25.56 -4.78
CA ILE A 197 -7.81 -25.46 -6.07
C ILE A 197 -8.22 -26.68 -6.91
N ASP A 198 -9.15 -26.48 -7.84
CA ASP A 198 -9.69 -27.56 -8.69
C ASP A 198 -8.72 -28.05 -9.78
N ASN A 199 -7.65 -27.29 -10.05
CA ASN A 199 -6.75 -27.56 -11.17
C ASN A 199 -5.33 -27.94 -10.70
N PRO A 200 -4.91 -29.22 -10.83
CA PRO A 200 -3.59 -29.68 -10.39
C PRO A 200 -2.43 -29.02 -11.17
N GLN A 201 -2.69 -28.45 -12.34
CA GLN A 201 -1.69 -27.72 -13.12
C GLN A 201 -1.28 -26.41 -12.45
N ILE A 202 -2.10 -25.85 -11.55
CA ILE A 202 -1.76 -24.63 -10.81
C ILE A 202 -0.60 -24.88 -9.85
N SER A 203 -0.59 -26.01 -9.14
CA SER A 203 0.51 -26.38 -8.25
C SER A 203 1.83 -26.49 -9.02
N THR A 204 1.78 -27.11 -10.20
CA THR A 204 2.94 -27.19 -11.11
C THR A 204 3.38 -25.81 -11.59
N ALA A 205 2.45 -24.93 -11.95
CA ALA A 205 2.74 -23.56 -12.36
C ALA A 205 3.41 -22.74 -11.24
N ILE A 206 2.97 -22.90 -9.98
CA ILE A 206 3.60 -22.25 -8.82
C ILE A 206 5.04 -22.75 -8.63
N LEU A 207 5.27 -24.07 -8.74
CA LEU A 207 6.61 -24.64 -8.61
C LEU A 207 7.53 -24.19 -9.75
N GLN A 208 7.03 -24.19 -10.99
CA GLN A 208 7.78 -23.73 -12.16
C GLN A 208 8.12 -22.24 -12.06
N SER A 209 7.17 -21.39 -11.66
CA SER A 209 7.43 -19.96 -11.47
C SER A 209 8.47 -19.70 -10.40
N PHE A 210 8.46 -20.47 -9.30
CA PHE A 210 9.49 -20.42 -8.29
C PHE A 210 10.88 -20.77 -8.84
N ALA A 211 10.99 -21.88 -9.58
CA ALA A 211 12.24 -22.31 -10.19
C ALA A 211 12.78 -21.27 -11.19
N THR A 212 11.90 -20.71 -12.03
CA THR A 212 12.23 -19.64 -12.97
C THR A 212 12.72 -18.40 -12.22
N TYR A 213 12.03 -17.97 -11.17
CA TYR A 213 12.44 -16.84 -10.34
C TYR A 213 13.83 -17.07 -9.72
N LEU A 214 14.10 -18.25 -9.18
CA LEU A 214 15.40 -18.60 -8.61
C LEU A 214 16.52 -18.53 -9.66
N ALA A 215 16.25 -19.00 -10.87
CA ALA A 215 17.21 -18.91 -11.98
C ALA A 215 17.51 -17.45 -12.32
N PHE A 216 16.49 -16.59 -12.43
CA PHE A 216 16.67 -15.15 -12.67
C PHE A 216 17.44 -14.46 -11.54
N ASP A 217 17.16 -14.81 -10.29
CA ASP A 217 17.86 -14.22 -9.15
C ASP A 217 19.36 -14.56 -9.18
N ARG A 218 19.70 -15.82 -9.46
CA ARG A 218 21.09 -16.29 -9.61
C ARG A 218 21.80 -15.64 -10.80
N MET A 219 21.11 -15.48 -11.93
CA MET A 219 21.66 -14.76 -13.08
C MET A 219 21.98 -13.30 -12.72
N GLY A 220 21.08 -12.64 -11.99
CA GLY A 220 21.27 -11.27 -11.51
C GLY A 220 22.45 -11.13 -10.56
N SER A 221 22.63 -12.04 -9.59
CA SER A 221 23.78 -12.00 -8.67
C SER A 221 25.10 -12.26 -9.39
N ASN A 222 25.14 -13.23 -10.30
CA ASN A 222 26.35 -13.57 -11.04
C ASN A 222 26.78 -12.45 -12.00
N MET A 223 25.82 -11.75 -12.62
CA MET A 223 26.14 -10.63 -13.51
C MET A 223 26.80 -9.45 -12.77
N HIS A 224 26.48 -9.26 -11.49
CA HIS A 224 27.16 -8.26 -10.66
C HIS A 224 28.64 -8.63 -10.43
N LEU A 225 28.94 -9.90 -10.17
CA LEU A 225 30.30 -10.40 -9.98
C LEU A 225 31.15 -10.26 -11.25
N ILE A 226 30.54 -10.51 -12.42
CA ILE A 226 31.23 -10.35 -13.71
C ILE A 226 31.56 -8.88 -14.00
N LYS A 227 30.65 -7.95 -13.66
CA LYS A 227 30.90 -6.51 -13.83
C LYS A 227 32.03 -6.00 -12.93
N GLN A 228 32.12 -6.49 -11.69
CA GLN A 228 33.21 -6.14 -10.79
C GLN A 228 34.56 -6.61 -11.34
N LYS A 229 34.64 -7.83 -11.87
CA LYS A 229 35.87 -8.37 -12.49
C LYS A 229 36.32 -7.70 -13.80
N LYS A 230 35.44 -6.96 -14.47
CA LYS A 230 35.77 -6.22 -15.72
C LYS A 230 36.17 -4.76 -15.46
N GLY A 231 35.99 -4.27 -14.23
CA GLY A 231 36.37 -2.92 -13.81
C GLY A 231 37.72 -2.85 -13.08
N GLU A 232 38.37 -4.00 -12.89
CA GLU A 232 39.78 -4.17 -12.52
C GLU A 232 40.59 -4.50 -13.78
#